data_AF-A0A1Q3VTQ6-F1
#
_entry.id   AF-A0A1Q3VTQ6-F1
#
_cell.length_a   1.000
_cell.length_b   1.000
_cell.length_c   1.000
_cell.angle_alpha   90.00
_cell.angle_beta   90.00
_cell.angle_gamma   90.00
#
_symmetry.space_group_name_H-M   'P 1'
#
loop_
_entity.id
_entity.type
_entity.pdbx_description
1 polymer ?
#
loop_
_entity_poly.entity_id
_entity_poly.type
_entity_poly.pdbx_seq_one_letter_code
_entity_poly.pdbx_strand_id
1 'polypeptide(L)'
;MLQEAQLLTWIVSSGLLVLVAMGVHYHLRFLAHLRTAFPSVWRQLGSPTIVNPEGSFAENSLFFFVFFGRFSRLNDPVLFAIGRALQVVFFLCLACVLALFFLLRLG
;
A
#
# COMPACT_ATOMS: atom_id res chain seq x y z
N MET A 1 11.59 -8.23 -32.25
CA MET A 1 12.25 -8.39 -30.94
C MET A 1 12.48 -7.06 -30.21
N LEU A 2 13.38 -6.16 -30.65
CA LEU A 2 13.67 -4.91 -29.89
C LEU A 2 12.44 -3.97 -29.74
N GLN A 3 11.66 -3.82 -30.80
CA GLN A 3 10.45 -2.95 -30.82
C GLN A 3 9.30 -3.51 -29.97
N GLU A 4 9.18 -4.84 -29.87
CA GLU A 4 8.16 -5.51 -29.04
C GLU A 4 8.48 -5.37 -27.55
N ALA A 5 9.76 -5.52 -27.18
CA ALA A 5 10.22 -5.31 -25.80
C ALA A 5 10.01 -3.85 -25.34
N GLN A 6 10.26 -2.88 -26.23
CA GLN A 6 9.99 -1.46 -25.96
C GLN A 6 8.50 -1.19 -25.76
N LEU A 7 7.64 -1.70 -26.64
CA LEU A 7 6.19 -1.54 -26.52
C LEU A 7 5.68 -2.13 -25.19
N LEU A 8 6.11 -3.33 -24.81
CA LEU A 8 5.76 -3.96 -23.53
C LEU A 8 6.26 -3.13 -22.34
N THR A 9 7.47 -2.59 -22.41
CA THR A 9 8.02 -1.72 -21.37
C THR A 9 7.16 -0.47 -21.16
N TRP A 10 6.70 0.17 -22.25
CA TRP A 10 5.79 1.31 -22.17
C TRP A 10 4.45 0.93 -21.53
N ILE A 11 3.84 -0.17 -21.98
CA ILE A 11 2.55 -0.65 -21.44
C ILE A 11 2.65 -0.91 -19.94
N VAL A 12 3.68 -1.65 -19.49
CA VAL A 12 3.87 -1.98 -18.08
C VAL A 12 4.19 -0.72 -17.25
N SER A 13 4.97 0.22 -17.80
CA SER A 13 5.29 1.48 -17.11
C SER A 13 4.05 2.37 -16.93
N SER A 14 3.22 2.49 -17.97
CA SER A 14 1.95 3.22 -17.88
C SER A 14 0.98 2.55 -16.91
N GLY A 15 0.88 1.22 -16.93
CA GLY A 15 0.09 0.47 -15.95
C GLY A 15 0.56 0.68 -14.52
N LEU A 16 1.88 0.68 -14.28
CA LEU A 16 2.46 0.96 -12.97
C LEU A 16 2.13 2.37 -12.50
N LEU A 17 2.20 3.38 -13.37
CA LEU A 17 1.81 4.76 -13.07
C LEU A 17 0.36 4.86 -12.60
N VAL A 18 -0.56 4.19 -13.29
CA VAL A 18 -1.98 4.13 -12.91
C VAL A 18 -2.16 3.45 -11.56
N LEU A 19 -1.49 2.30 -11.33
CA LEU A 19 -1.55 1.59 -10.06
C LEU A 19 -1.00 2.42 -8.90
N VAL A 20 0.09 3.17 -9.11
CA VAL A 20 0.65 4.07 -8.10
C VAL A 20 -0.36 5.17 -7.76
N ALA A 21 -0.98 5.82 -8.77
CA ALA A 21 -2.00 6.84 -8.54
C ALA A 21 -3.22 6.27 -7.77
N MET A 22 -3.67 5.07 -8.13
CA MET A 22 -4.74 4.37 -7.40
C MET A 22 -4.31 4.04 -5.97
N GLY A 23 -3.08 3.58 -5.77
CA GLY A 23 -2.52 3.27 -4.45
C GLY A 23 -2.53 4.49 -3.55
N VAL A 24 -2.07 5.64 -4.05
CA VAL A 24 -2.11 6.93 -3.32
C VAL A 24 -3.55 7.32 -2.97
N HIS A 25 -4.47 7.25 -3.92
CA HIS A 25 -5.88 7.57 -3.69
C HIS A 25 -6.51 6.70 -2.59
N TYR A 26 -6.32 5.39 -2.65
CA TYR A 26 -6.81 4.48 -1.62
C TYR A 26 -6.11 4.71 -0.27
N HIS A 27 -4.81 5.05 -0.26
CA HIS A 27 -4.09 5.38 0.97
C HIS A 27 -4.72 6.61 1.63
N LEU A 28 -4.90 7.71 0.89
CA LEU A 28 -5.49 8.92 1.44
C LEU A 28 -6.91 8.69 1.97
N ARG A 29 -7.74 7.92 1.25
CA ARG A 29 -9.07 7.52 1.73
C ARG A 29 -9.02 6.67 2.98
N PHE A 30 -8.10 5.70 3.05
CA PHE A 30 -7.90 4.87 4.22
C PHE A 30 -7.52 5.70 5.45
N LEU A 31 -6.55 6.60 5.29
CA LEU A 31 -6.08 7.48 6.37
C LEU A 31 -7.18 8.44 6.82
N ALA A 32 -7.92 9.03 5.88
CA ALA A 32 -9.03 9.92 6.20
C ALA A 32 -10.12 9.19 7.00
N HIS A 33 -10.56 8.01 6.54
CA HIS A 33 -11.59 7.21 7.22
C HIS A 33 -11.11 6.73 8.58
N LEU A 34 -9.87 6.25 8.68
CA LEU A 34 -9.26 5.83 9.95
C LEU A 34 -9.21 6.98 10.96
N ARG A 35 -8.82 8.19 10.52
CA ARG A 35 -8.77 9.37 11.36
C ARG A 35 -10.16 9.79 11.88
N THR A 36 -11.19 9.69 11.06
CA THR A 36 -12.56 10.11 11.43
C THR A 36 -13.28 9.06 12.27
N ALA A 37 -13.21 7.78 11.89
CA ALA A 37 -13.94 6.70 12.55
C ALA A 37 -13.21 6.14 13.78
N PHE A 38 -11.86 6.14 13.77
CA PHE A 38 -11.05 5.55 14.84
C PHE A 38 -9.93 6.48 15.30
N PRO A 39 -10.25 7.66 15.88
CA PRO A 39 -9.27 8.67 16.25
C PRO A 39 -8.29 8.22 17.36
N SER A 40 -8.65 7.23 18.18
CA SER A 40 -7.73 6.61 19.16
C SER A 40 -6.65 5.78 18.46
N VAL A 41 -7.05 4.93 17.52
CA VAL A 41 -6.15 4.08 16.73
C VAL A 41 -5.27 4.93 15.81
N TRP A 42 -5.84 5.96 15.17
CA TRP A 42 -5.09 6.94 14.40
C TRP A 42 -3.97 7.60 15.23
N ARG A 43 -4.28 8.03 16.46
CA ARG A 43 -3.29 8.59 17.36
C ARG A 43 -2.21 7.57 17.74
N GLN A 44 -2.54 6.31 17.94
CA GLN A 44 -1.54 5.28 18.24
C GLN A 44 -0.61 4.98 17.05
N LEU A 45 -1.15 4.97 15.83
CA LEU A 45 -0.40 4.69 14.60
C LEU A 45 0.41 5.89 14.08
N GLY A 46 -0.01 7.11 14.41
CA GLY A 46 0.62 8.37 14.00
C GLY A 46 1.37 9.12 15.10
N SER A 47 1.27 8.68 16.37
CA SER A 47 2.06 9.24 17.48
C SER A 47 3.48 8.65 17.40
N PRO A 48 4.52 9.46 17.22
CA PRO A 48 5.87 9.09 17.61
C PRO A 48 5.87 9.05 19.14
N THR A 49 5.29 8.01 19.72
CA THR A 49 5.29 7.85 21.17
C THR A 49 6.74 7.54 21.54
N ILE A 50 7.47 8.58 21.96
CA ILE A 50 8.91 8.59 22.30
C ILE A 50 9.26 7.48 23.30
N VAL A 51 8.26 6.98 24.04
CA VAL A 51 8.38 5.81 24.91
C VAL A 51 7.08 5.03 24.80
N ASN A 52 7.08 3.95 24.00
CA ASN A 52 6.14 2.85 24.23
C ASN A 52 6.82 1.94 25.27
N PRO A 53 6.36 1.92 26.54
CA PRO A 53 7.02 1.15 27.61
C PRO A 53 7.04 -0.37 27.33
N GLU A 54 6.25 -0.84 26.35
CA GLU A 54 6.19 -2.24 25.93
C GLU A 54 7.15 -2.60 24.77
N GLY A 55 8.06 -1.71 24.38
CA GLY A 55 9.22 -2.06 23.53
C GLY A 55 8.94 -2.38 22.06
N SER A 56 7.70 -2.30 21.57
CA SER A 56 7.39 -2.60 20.18
C SER A 56 7.17 -1.34 19.34
N PHE A 57 8.28 -0.73 18.90
CA PHE A 57 8.26 0.39 17.95
C PHE A 57 7.90 -0.04 16.51
N ALA A 58 8.04 -1.33 16.17
CA ALA A 58 7.82 -1.83 14.80
C ALA A 58 6.36 -2.24 14.53
N GLU A 59 5.61 -2.69 15.54
CA GLU A 59 4.29 -3.27 15.34
C GLU A 59 3.14 -2.26 15.17
N ASN A 60 3.36 -1.02 15.59
CA ASN A 60 2.39 0.07 15.52
C ASN A 60 2.65 1.03 14.36
N SER A 61 3.54 0.66 13.42
CA SER A 61 3.70 1.42 12.18
C SER A 61 2.45 1.26 11.31
N LEU A 62 1.97 2.37 10.74
CA LEU A 62 0.85 2.38 9.81
C LEU A 62 1.08 1.44 8.61
N PHE A 63 2.33 1.32 8.17
CA PHE A 63 2.71 0.36 7.13
C PHE A 63 2.40 -1.08 7.55
N PHE A 64 2.87 -1.51 8.72
CA PHE A 64 2.62 -2.86 9.25
C PHE A 64 1.13 -3.09 9.51
N PHE A 65 0.44 -2.08 10.03
CA PHE A 65 -0.98 -2.15 10.30
C PHE A 65 -1.81 -2.45 9.04
N VAL A 66 -1.47 -1.77 7.94
CA VAL A 66 -2.12 -1.96 6.63
C VAL A 66 -1.64 -3.24 5.95
N PHE A 67 -0.34 -3.48 5.89
CA PHE A 67 0.23 -4.60 5.16
C PHE A 67 -0.15 -5.96 5.77
N PHE A 68 -0.15 -6.08 7.11
CA PHE A 68 -0.55 -7.30 7.81
C PHE A 68 -2.06 -7.41 8.05
N GLY A 69 -2.87 -6.49 7.54
CA GLY A 69 -4.33 -6.58 7.65
C GLY A 69 -4.87 -6.39 9.07
N ARG A 70 -4.11 -5.74 9.97
CA ARG A 70 -4.53 -5.51 11.37
C ARG A 70 -5.78 -4.63 11.48
N PHE A 71 -6.09 -3.86 10.44
CA PHE A 71 -7.34 -3.09 10.31
C PHE A 71 -8.60 -3.96 10.36
N SER A 72 -8.51 -5.26 10.05
CA SER A 72 -9.63 -6.20 10.19
C SER A 72 -10.18 -6.29 11.62
N ARG A 73 -9.34 -6.02 12.63
CA ARG A 73 -9.72 -6.03 14.05
C ARG A 73 -10.69 -4.90 14.41
N LEU A 74 -10.80 -3.86 13.58
CA LEU A 74 -11.69 -2.72 13.82
C LEU A 74 -13.15 -2.99 13.42
N ASN A 75 -13.44 -4.16 12.82
CA ASN A 75 -14.79 -4.57 12.39
C ASN A 75 -15.53 -3.53 11.54
N ASP A 76 -14.81 -2.68 10.80
CA ASP A 76 -15.38 -1.69 9.88
C ASP A 76 -15.32 -2.21 8.43
N PRO A 77 -16.47 -2.41 7.75
CA PRO A 77 -16.52 -2.98 6.41
C PRO A 77 -15.92 -2.06 5.33
N VAL A 78 -15.99 -0.74 5.52
CA VAL A 78 -15.45 0.26 4.58
C VAL A 78 -13.93 0.26 4.67
N LEU A 79 -13.38 0.33 5.88
CA LEU A 79 -11.95 0.27 6.16
C LEU A 79 -11.37 -1.07 5.69
N PHE A 80 -12.11 -2.18 5.87
CA PHE A 80 -11.72 -3.49 5.37
C PHE A 80 -11.62 -3.52 3.84
N ALA A 81 -12.65 -3.03 3.14
CA ALA A 81 -12.66 -2.98 1.69
C ALA A 81 -11.52 -2.11 1.13
N ILE A 82 -11.31 -0.91 1.68
CA ILE A 82 -10.24 -0.01 1.25
C ILE A 82 -8.86 -0.61 1.57
N GLY A 83 -8.67 -1.18 2.77
CA GLY A 83 -7.42 -1.80 3.17
C GLY A 83 -7.04 -3.00 2.30
N ARG A 84 -8.02 -3.84 1.93
CA ARG A 84 -7.82 -4.94 0.99
C ARG A 84 -7.51 -4.47 -0.42
N ALA A 85 -8.22 -3.46 -0.92
CA ALA A 85 -7.91 -2.86 -2.21
C ALA A 85 -6.46 -2.34 -2.24
N LEU A 86 -6.01 -1.73 -1.15
CA LEU A 86 -4.65 -1.22 -1.05
C LEU A 86 -3.59 -2.32 -1.07
N GLN A 87 -3.81 -3.42 -0.35
CA GLN A 87 -2.94 -4.59 -0.40
C GLN A 87 -2.83 -5.15 -1.81
N VAL A 88 -3.98 -5.30 -2.52
CA VAL A 88 -4.01 -5.78 -3.90
C VAL A 88 -3.22 -4.86 -4.83
N VAL A 89 -3.45 -3.54 -4.75
CA VAL A 89 -2.72 -2.56 -5.56
C VAL A 89 -1.20 -2.64 -5.28
N PHE A 90 -0.79 -2.80 -4.03
CA PHE A 90 0.62 -2.99 -3.68
C PHE A 90 1.23 -4.24 -4.34
N PHE A 91 0.55 -5.39 -4.28
CA PHE A 91 1.03 -6.61 -4.93
C PHE A 91 1.08 -6.49 -6.45
N LEU A 92 0.11 -5.80 -7.07
CA LEU A 92 0.14 -5.53 -8.51
C LEU A 92 1.30 -4.61 -8.90
N CYS A 93 1.55 -3.53 -8.13
CA CYS A 93 2.72 -2.67 -8.33
C CYS A 93 4.02 -3.47 -8.24
N LEU A 94 4.16 -4.33 -7.21
CA LEU A 94 5.34 -5.17 -7.04
C LEU A 94 5.53 -6.11 -8.24
N ALA A 95 4.46 -6.74 -8.73
CA ALA A 95 4.50 -7.59 -9.91
C ALA A 95 4.91 -6.80 -11.17
N CYS A 96 4.41 -5.58 -11.36
CA CYS A 96 4.81 -4.71 -12.47
C CYS A 96 6.29 -4.30 -12.39
N VAL A 97 6.80 -3.98 -11.19
CA VAL A 97 8.23 -3.65 -10.99
C VAL A 97 9.11 -4.87 -11.31
N LEU A 98 8.73 -6.06 -10.85
CA LEU A 98 9.44 -7.29 -11.19
C LEU A 98 9.40 -7.57 -12.69
N ALA A 99 8.23 -7.40 -13.32
CA ALA A 99 8.08 -7.56 -14.77
C ALA A 99 8.99 -6.59 -15.55
N LEU A 100 9.05 -5.31 -15.16
CA LEU A 100 9.96 -4.33 -15.76
C LEU A 100 11.42 -4.74 -15.57
N PHE A 101 11.80 -5.20 -14.38
CA PHE A 101 13.17 -5.67 -14.13
C PHE A 101 13.55 -6.82 -15.07
N PHE A 102 12.66 -7.79 -15.29
CA PHE A 102 12.91 -8.88 -16.23
C PHE A 102 12.96 -8.40 -17.69
N LEU A 103 12.04 -7.52 -18.11
CA LEU A 103 12.02 -6.97 -19.47
C LEU A 103 13.29 -6.17 -19.79
N LEU A 104 13.77 -5.37 -18.84
CA LEU A 104 14.99 -4.55 -18.99
C LEU A 104 16.29 -5.36 -18.90
N ARG A 105 16.26 -6.53 -18.26
CA ARG A 105 17.45 -7.40 -18.14
C ARG A 105 17.57 -8.41 -19.28
N LEU A 106 16.46 -8.75 -19.93
CA LEU A 106 16.39 -9.74 -21.01
C LEU A 106 16.36 -9.12 -22.43
N GLY A 107 16.01 -7.84 -22.55
CA GLY A 107 16.03 -7.08 -23.81
C GLY A 107 17.35 -6.36 -24.04
#